data_AF-A0AA88PTI6-F1
#
_entry.id   AF-A0AA88PTI6-F1
#
_cell.length_a   1.000
_cell.length_b   1.000
_cell.length_c   1.000
_cell.angle_alpha   90.00
_cell.angle_beta   90.00
_cell.angle_gamma   90.00
#
_symmetry.space_group_name_H-M   'P 1'
#
loop_
_entity.id
_entity.type
_entity.pdbx_description
1 polymer ?
#
loop_
_entity_poly.entity_id
_entity_poly.type
_entity_poly.pdbx_seq_one_letter_code
_entity_poly.pdbx_strand_id
1 'polypeptide(L)'
;MQVGFTRLSPEERDRRIRLKSLPDKARGRMYLISKCIREKTDNIVIFLGQGSDELTQGYIYFLKAPSPKVAAEDSERLMKELCLFDVLRADKTTDAHGLELGSPHATTLCLKR
;
A
#
# COMPACT_ATOMS: atom_id res chain seq x y z
N MET A 1 13.83 14.39 -8.24
CA MET A 1 12.59 15.06 -8.69
C MET A 1 11.54 14.85 -7.61
N GLN A 2 11.02 15.94 -7.06
CA GLN A 2 10.04 15.98 -5.97
C GLN A 2 8.82 15.10 -6.25
N VAL A 3 8.58 14.10 -5.41
CA VAL A 3 7.24 13.51 -5.27
C VAL A 3 6.47 14.43 -4.32
N GLY A 4 5.29 14.83 -4.77
CA GLY A 4 4.67 16.09 -4.39
C GLY A 4 4.16 16.12 -2.95
N PHE A 5 4.39 17.27 -2.34
CA PHE A 5 3.50 17.93 -1.39
C PHE A 5 2.10 18.06 -2.04
N THR A 6 1.34 16.97 -2.15
CA THR A 6 -0.05 17.06 -2.61
C THR A 6 -0.83 17.75 -1.50
N ARG A 7 -1.30 18.97 -1.80
CA ARG A 7 -2.38 19.60 -1.05
C ARG A 7 -3.54 18.62 -1.05
N LEU A 8 -3.68 17.84 0.03
CA LEU A 8 -4.81 16.93 0.21
C LEU A 8 -6.10 17.69 -0.14
N SER A 9 -6.90 17.10 -1.03
CA SER A 9 -8.24 17.61 -1.30
C SER A 9 -9.03 17.68 0.03
N PRO A 10 -10.03 18.57 0.15
CA PRO A 10 -10.85 18.67 1.35
C PRO A 10 -11.42 17.30 1.79
N GLU A 11 -11.74 16.44 0.82
CA GLU A 11 -12.29 15.10 1.03
C GLU A 11 -11.25 14.13 1.61
N GLU A 12 -10.00 14.19 1.13
CA GLU A 12 -8.90 13.38 1.66
C GLU A 12 -8.50 13.81 3.07
N ARG A 13 -8.58 15.11 3.38
CA ARG A 13 -8.40 15.62 4.74
C ARG A 13 -9.48 15.09 5.69
N ASP A 14 -10.74 15.11 5.26
CA ASP A 14 -11.86 14.60 6.06
C ASP A 14 -11.72 13.09 6.32
N ARG A 15 -11.33 12.31 5.30
CA ARG A 15 -11.02 10.88 5.45
C ARG A 15 -9.88 10.61 6.42
N ARG A 16 -8.82 11.43 6.41
CA ARG A 16 -7.70 11.34 7.35
C ARG A 16 -8.14 11.62 8.79
N ILE A 17 -8.99 12.62 9.00
CA ILE A 17 -9.58 12.95 10.30
C ILE A 17 -10.44 11.78 10.79
N ARG A 18 -11.26 11.20 9.91
CA ARG A 18 -12.11 10.04 10.24
C ARG A 18 -11.30 8.79 10.58
N LEU A 19 -10.21 8.51 9.85
CA LEU A 19 -9.33 7.39 10.18
C LEU A 19 -8.64 7.61 11.54
N LYS A 20 -8.31 8.87 11.86
CA LYS A 20 -7.75 9.28 13.15
C LYS A 20 -8.75 9.29 14.30
N SER A 21 -10.06 9.21 14.05
CA SER A 21 -11.09 9.17 15.09
C SER A 21 -11.56 7.77 15.46
N LEU A 22 -11.21 6.74 14.67
CA LEU A 22 -11.61 5.35 14.94
C LEU A 22 -10.87 4.76 16.16
N PRO A 23 -11.43 3.83 16.94
CA PRO A 23 -10.68 3.16 18.00
C PRO A 23 -9.51 2.34 17.40
N ASP A 24 -8.37 2.24 18.10
CA ASP A 24 -7.15 1.59 17.60
C ASP A 24 -7.38 0.14 17.14
N LYS A 25 -8.30 -0.59 17.81
CA LYS A 25 -8.69 -1.96 17.43
C LYS A 25 -9.43 -2.05 16.09
N ALA A 26 -10.05 -0.97 15.64
CA ALA A 26 -10.71 -0.87 14.34
C ALA A 26 -9.75 -0.39 13.24
N ARG A 27 -8.50 -0.04 13.59
CA ARG A 27 -7.48 0.39 12.63
C ARG A 27 -6.63 -0.81 12.22
N GLY A 28 -6.33 -0.92 10.92
CA GLY A 28 -5.48 -1.99 10.41
C GLY A 28 -4.07 -1.93 11.00
N ARG A 29 -3.39 -3.08 11.12
CA ARG A 29 -2.04 -3.18 11.73
C ARG A 29 -1.04 -2.18 11.16
N MET A 30 -1.10 -1.91 9.86
CA MET A 30 -0.20 -0.98 9.18
C MET A 30 -0.36 0.46 9.69
N TYR A 31 -1.59 0.89 10.01
CA TYR A 31 -1.83 2.20 10.63
C TYR A 31 -1.10 2.34 11.97
N LEU A 32 -1.20 1.31 12.84
CA LEU A 32 -0.55 1.33 14.15
C LEU A 32 0.97 1.33 14.04
N ILE A 33 1.52 0.59 13.07
CA ILE A 33 2.97 0.60 12.79
C ILE A 33 3.40 1.99 12.30
N SER A 34 2.68 2.59 11.36
CA SER A 34 2.97 3.95 10.87
C SER A 34 2.91 4.99 11.99
N LYS A 35 1.92 4.89 12.91
CA LYS A 35 1.86 5.72 14.12
C LYS A 35 3.11 5.55 14.99
N CYS A 36 3.47 4.30 15.28
CA CYS A 36 4.63 3.97 16.12
C CYS A 36 5.94 4.48 15.52
N ILE A 37 6.13 4.34 14.20
CA ILE A 37 7.32 4.86 13.50
C ILE A 37 7.36 6.39 13.62
N ARG A 38 6.24 7.07 13.34
CA ARG A 38 6.18 8.53 13.44
C ARG A 38 6.41 9.06 14.85
N GLU A 39 6.05 8.32 15.88
CA GLU A 39 6.26 8.69 17.29
C GLU A 39 7.69 8.42 17.78
N LYS A 40 8.38 7.45 17.17
CA LYS A 40 9.71 6.98 17.64
C LYS A 40 10.88 7.41 16.76
N THR A 41 10.63 7.82 15.52
CA THR A 41 11.68 8.20 14.58
C THR A 41 11.28 9.40 13.72
N ASP A 42 12.29 10.10 13.20
CA ASP A 42 12.12 11.20 12.25
C ASP A 42 12.10 10.72 10.78
N ASN A 43 11.89 9.42 10.56
CA ASN A 43 11.88 8.85 9.22
C ASN A 43 10.68 9.38 8.43
N ILE A 44 10.93 9.88 7.22
CA ILE A 44 9.88 10.38 6.32
C ILE A 44 9.48 9.31 5.32
N VAL A 45 10.42 8.45 4.88
CA VAL A 45 10.19 7.44 3.83
C VAL A 45 10.25 6.04 4.42
N ILE A 46 9.28 5.18 4.08
CA ILE A 46 9.24 3.77 4.47
C ILE A 46 9.19 2.90 3.22
N PHE A 47 10.08 1.90 3.14
CA PHE A 47 10.09 0.93 2.06
C PHE A 47 9.24 -0.29 2.42
N LEU A 48 8.23 -0.59 1.60
CA LEU A 48 7.39 -1.78 1.75
C LEU A 48 7.46 -2.66 0.50
N GLY A 49 7.56 -3.97 0.71
CA GLY A 49 7.59 -5.00 -0.35
C GLY A 49 6.22 -5.32 -0.97
N GLN A 50 5.32 -4.34 -1.11
CA GLN A 50 4.03 -4.55 -1.79
C GLN A 50 4.27 -4.96 -3.26
N GLY A 51 3.47 -5.88 -3.79
CA GLY A 51 3.62 -6.37 -5.17
C GLY A 51 4.54 -7.59 -5.32
N SER A 52 5.26 -8.01 -4.27
CA SER A 52 6.18 -9.15 -4.35
C SER A 52 5.44 -10.48 -4.56
N ASP A 53 4.35 -10.71 -3.84
CA ASP A 53 3.60 -11.97 -3.91
C ASP A 53 2.84 -12.09 -5.23
N GLU A 54 2.35 -10.97 -5.76
CA GLU A 54 1.67 -10.88 -7.04
C GLU A 54 2.63 -11.13 -8.20
N LEU A 55 3.86 -10.60 -8.11
CA LEU A 55 4.90 -10.77 -9.13
C LEU A 55 5.51 -12.18 -9.10
N THR A 56 5.71 -12.76 -7.92
CA THR A 56 6.41 -14.04 -7.74
C THR A 56 5.47 -15.23 -7.55
N GLN A 57 4.15 -15.01 -7.64
CA GLN A 57 3.13 -16.04 -7.39
C GLN A 57 3.24 -16.63 -5.97
N GLY A 58 3.50 -15.78 -4.98
CA GLY A 58 3.83 -16.16 -3.59
C GLY A 58 2.62 -16.55 -2.72
N TYR A 59 1.40 -16.25 -3.16
CA TYR A 59 0.21 -16.66 -2.41
C TYR A 59 0.03 -18.18 -2.40
N ILE A 60 -0.37 -18.73 -1.24
CA ILE A 60 -0.53 -20.18 -1.02
C ILE A 60 -1.48 -20.82 -2.05
N TYR A 61 -2.47 -20.09 -2.58
CA TYR A 61 -3.39 -20.64 -3.57
C TYR A 61 -2.75 -20.92 -4.94
N PHE A 62 -1.61 -20.30 -5.27
CA PHE A 62 -0.87 -20.61 -6.49
C PHE A 62 -0.35 -22.05 -6.51
N LEU A 63 -0.18 -22.69 -5.34
CA LEU A 63 0.14 -24.11 -5.23
C LEU A 63 -0.98 -25.02 -5.80
N LYS A 64 -2.20 -24.49 -5.91
CA LYS A 64 -3.37 -25.19 -6.45
C LYS A 64 -3.72 -24.73 -7.87
N ALA A 65 -2.84 -23.98 -8.53
CA ALA A 65 -3.09 -23.50 -9.88
C ALA A 65 -3.25 -24.69 -10.86
N PRO A 66 -4.30 -24.73 -11.70
CA PRO A 66 -4.52 -25.84 -12.63
C PRO A 66 -3.43 -26.00 -13.69
N SER A 67 -2.76 -24.90 -14.06
CA SER A 67 -1.62 -24.91 -14.97
C SER A 67 -0.76 -23.66 -14.78
N PRO A 68 0.52 -23.67 -15.21
CA PRO A 68 1.39 -22.49 -15.17
C PRO A 68 0.83 -21.29 -15.94
N LYS A 69 0.07 -21.54 -17.03
CA LYS A 69 -0.56 -20.50 -17.83
C LYS A 69 -1.65 -19.76 -17.04
N VAL A 70 -2.49 -20.51 -16.34
CA VAL A 70 -3.55 -19.94 -15.49
C VAL A 70 -2.94 -19.17 -14.31
N ALA A 71 -1.83 -19.65 -13.74
CA ALA A 71 -1.10 -18.92 -12.70
C ALA A 71 -0.52 -17.59 -13.22
N ALA A 72 0.03 -17.57 -14.43
CA ALA A 72 0.55 -16.36 -15.04
C ALA A 72 -0.58 -15.35 -15.35
N GLU A 73 -1.70 -15.79 -15.92
CA GLU A 73 -2.87 -14.94 -16.19
C GLU A 73 -3.42 -14.31 -14.90
N ASP A 74 -3.48 -15.07 -13.80
CA ASP A 74 -3.94 -14.56 -12.51
C ASP A 74 -2.92 -13.59 -11.87
N SER A 75 -1.63 -13.88 -11.96
CA SER A 75 -0.56 -12.96 -11.55
C SER A 75 -0.64 -11.62 -12.29
N GLU A 76 -0.85 -11.62 -13.61
CA GLU A 76 -1.06 -10.39 -14.38
C GLU A 76 -2.30 -9.61 -13.94
N ARG A 77 -3.40 -10.31 -13.62
CA ARG A 77 -4.62 -9.68 -13.09
C ARG A 77 -4.34 -9.00 -11.75
N LEU A 78 -3.68 -9.68 -10.82
CA LEU A 78 -3.33 -9.13 -9.52
C LEU A 78 -2.42 -7.91 -9.64
N MET A 79 -1.41 -7.96 -10.53
CA MET A 79 -0.53 -6.81 -10.77
C MET A 79 -1.27 -5.58 -11.30
N LYS A 80 -2.35 -5.76 -12.09
CA LYS A 80 -3.21 -4.66 -12.56
C LYS A 80 -4.09 -4.08 -11.44
N GLU A 81 -4.52 -4.92 -10.51
CA GLU A 81 -5.38 -4.55 -9.38
C GLU A 81 -4.60 -4.07 -8.14
N LEU A 82 -3.28 -4.28 -8.12
CA LEU A 82 -2.38 -3.95 -7.01
C LEU A 82 -2.56 -2.53 -6.46
N CYS A 83 -2.77 -1.55 -7.36
CA CYS A 83 -2.95 -0.14 -7.01
C CYS A 83 -4.29 0.16 -6.33
N LEU A 84 -5.30 -0.71 -6.46
CA LEU A 84 -6.61 -0.57 -5.85
C LEU A 84 -6.69 -1.21 -4.46
N PHE A 85 -5.83 -2.21 -4.21
CA PHE A 85 -5.82 -2.98 -2.97
C PHE A 85 -4.61 -2.63 -2.11
N ASP A 86 -3.52 -3.40 -2.22
CA ASP A 86 -2.42 -3.38 -1.27
C ASP A 86 -1.63 -2.08 -1.28
N VAL A 87 -1.39 -1.49 -2.45
CA VAL A 87 -0.72 -0.18 -2.55
C VAL A 87 -1.63 0.92 -2.01
N LEU A 88 -2.93 0.89 -2.30
CA LEU A 88 -3.88 1.88 -1.77
C LEU A 88 -3.98 1.81 -0.24
N ARG A 89 -3.95 0.60 0.31
CA ARG A 89 -3.93 0.37 1.75
C ARG A 89 -2.63 0.89 2.36
N ALA A 90 -1.50 0.59 1.76
CA ALA A 90 -0.19 1.09 2.16
C ALA A 90 -0.18 2.62 2.19
N ASP A 91 -0.46 3.24 1.05
CA ASP A 91 -0.45 4.68 0.84
C ASP A 91 -1.35 5.43 1.84
N LYS A 92 -2.62 5.04 1.97
CA LYS A 92 -3.56 5.70 2.89
C LYS A 92 -3.16 5.59 4.36
N THR A 93 -2.59 4.46 4.77
CA THR A 93 -2.20 4.27 6.18
C THR A 93 -0.90 5.00 6.53
N THR A 94 0.04 5.10 5.59
CA THR A 94 1.28 5.85 5.77
C THR A 94 1.02 7.36 5.69
N ASP A 95 0.21 7.82 4.75
CA ASP A 95 -0.17 9.24 4.60
C ASP A 95 -0.92 9.77 5.83
N ALA A 96 -1.71 8.92 6.49
CA ALA A 96 -2.38 9.30 7.74
C ALA A 96 -1.41 9.84 8.81
N HIS A 97 -0.15 9.39 8.78
CA HIS A 97 0.93 9.80 9.67
C HIS A 97 2.01 10.69 9.00
N GLY A 98 1.79 11.10 7.75
CA GLY A 98 2.74 11.91 7.00
C GLY A 98 4.03 11.17 6.66
N LEU A 99 3.91 9.86 6.39
CA LEU A 99 4.99 8.99 5.95
C LEU A 99 4.81 8.71 4.46
N GLU A 100 5.89 8.83 3.71
CA GLU A 100 5.95 8.53 2.29
C GLU A 100 6.21 7.03 2.08
N LEU A 101 5.44 6.45 1.16
CA LEU A 101 5.57 5.04 0.79
C LEU A 101 6.53 4.89 -0.39
N GLY A 102 7.62 4.16 -0.17
CA GLY A 102 8.46 3.61 -1.24
C GLY A 102 8.12 2.15 -1.48
N SER A 103 7.83 1.74 -2.72
CA SER A 103 7.58 0.33 -3.04
C SER A 103 8.37 -0.14 -4.27
N PRO A 104 9.51 -0.83 -4.10
CA PRO A 104 10.37 -1.20 -5.22
C PRO A 104 9.69 -2.01 -6.33
N HIS A 105 8.72 -2.87 -5.98
CA HIS A 105 8.04 -3.75 -6.93
C HIS A 105 6.79 -3.10 -7.55
N ALA A 106 6.11 -2.19 -6.85
CA ALA A 106 4.87 -1.58 -7.31
C ALA A 106 5.05 -0.21 -8.02
N THR A 107 6.20 0.44 -7.85
CA THR A 107 6.40 1.85 -8.26
C THR A 107 6.15 2.08 -9.76
N THR A 108 6.55 1.18 -10.66
CA THR A 108 6.44 1.44 -12.11
C THR A 108 5.03 1.26 -12.68
N LEU A 109 4.19 0.43 -12.03
CA LEU A 109 2.85 0.09 -12.52
C LEU A 109 1.79 1.06 -12.01
N CYS A 110 1.91 1.54 -10.77
CA CYS A 110 0.90 2.43 -10.18
C CYS A 110 1.08 3.92 -10.53
N LEU A 111 2.27 4.34 -11.00
CA LEU A 111 2.56 5.73 -11.36
C LEU A 111 2.10 6.15 -12.76
N LYS A 112 1.65 5.22 -13.62
CA LYS A 112 1.25 5.52 -15.02
C LYS A 112 -0.22 5.99 -15.18
N ARG A 113 -0.86 6.48 -14.12
CA ARG A 113 -2.25 6.98 -14.15
C ARG A 113 -2.31 8.48 -13.99
#